data_AF-A0A844GPQ9-F1
#
_entry.id   AF-A0A844GPQ9-F1
#
_cell.length_a   1.000
_cell.length_b   1.000
_cell.length_c   1.000
_cell.angle_alpha   90.00
_cell.angle_beta   90.00
_cell.angle_gamma   90.00
#
_symmetry.space_group_name_H-M   'P 1'
#
loop_
_entity.id
_entity.type
_entity.pdbx_description
1 polymer ?
#
loop_
_entity_poly.entity_id
_entity_poly.type
_entity_poly.pdbx_seq_one_letter_code
_entity_poly.pdbx_strand_id
1 'polypeptide(L)' 'MVKYEYEPGLCKQLHYNGLWSVQYEGVPGHLKKVKMVCPCIKDGCDADCEVFKNLPEVKPADQEWHMRDER' A
#
# COMPACT_ATOMS: atom_id res chain seq x y z
N MET A 1 13.55 -2.26 5.70
CA MET A 1 12.70 -1.23 6.36
C MET A 1 11.30 -1.40 5.79
N VAL A 2 10.29 -1.68 6.61
CA VAL A 2 8.90 -1.82 6.13
C VAL A 2 8.16 -0.53 6.43
N LYS A 3 7.45 -0.02 5.43
CA LYS A 3 6.72 1.24 5.50
C LYS A 3 5.30 1.07 5.01
N TYR A 4 4.41 1.88 5.56
CA TYR A 4 3.01 1.89 5.18
C TYR A 4 2.57 3.27 4.74
N GLU A 5 1.74 3.30 3.69
CA GLU A 5 1.10 4.51 3.20
C GLU A 5 -0.41 4.32 3.20
N TYR A 6 -1.16 5.35 3.57
CA TYR A 6 -2.61 5.33 3.54
C TYR A 6 -3.12 6.00 2.28
N GLU A 7 -3.86 5.24 1.46
CA GLU A 7 -4.36 5.73 0.19
C GLU A 7 -5.87 5.55 0.09
N PRO A 8 -6.62 6.58 -0.31
CA PRO A 8 -8.06 6.48 -0.46
C PRO A 8 -8.43 5.66 -1.70
N GLY A 9 -9.50 4.87 -1.59
CA GLY A 9 -10.20 4.39 -2.78
C GLY A 9 -11.21 3.29 -2.52
N LEU A 10 -11.68 2.65 -3.60
CA LEU A 10 -12.76 1.67 -3.57
C LEU A 10 -12.21 0.24 -3.49
N CYS A 11 -12.66 -0.53 -2.50
CA CYS A 11 -12.53 -1.97 -2.53
C CYS A 11 -13.72 -2.59 -3.28
N LYS A 12 -13.47 -3.15 -4.47
CA LYS A 12 -14.50 -3.81 -5.27
C LYS A 12 -15.13 -5.02 -4.58
N GLN A 13 -14.38 -5.75 -3.75
CA GLN A 13 -14.95 -6.92 -3.05
C GLN A 13 -15.88 -6.53 -1.91
N LEU A 14 -15.53 -5.49 -1.15
CA LEU A 14 -16.36 -4.99 -0.04
C LEU A 14 -17.42 -3.99 -0.50
N HIS A 15 -17.35 -3.52 -1.74
CA HIS A 15 -18.16 -2.40 -2.26
C HIS A 15 -18.14 -1.17 -1.34
N TYR A 16 -16.97 -0.86 -0.78
CA TYR A 16 -16.79 0.21 0.20
C TYR A 16 -15.59 1.10 -0.13
N ASN A 17 -15.77 2.42 0.04
CA ASN A 17 -14.72 3.41 -0.08
C ASN A 17 -14.06 3.65 1.27
N GLY A 18 -12.74 3.53 1.34
CA GLY A 18 -12.00 3.71 2.58
C GLY A 18 -10.57 4.20 2.36
N LEU A 19 -9.85 4.39 3.47
CA LEU A 19 -8.40 4.56 3.47
C LEU A 19 -7.76 3.19 3.62
N TRP A 20 -6.88 2.83 2.68
CA TRP A 20 -6.24 1.52 2.64
C TRP A 20 -4.76 1.65 2.93
N SER A 21 -4.25 0.76 3.77
CA SER A 21 -2.82 0.69 4.06
C SER A 21 -2.10 -0.08 2.96
N VAL A 22 -1.10 0.52 2.35
CA VAL A 22 -0.24 -0.11 1.34
C VAL A 22 1.15 -0.24 1.90
N GLN A 23 1.68 -1.46 1.86
CA GLN A 23 3.00 -1.77 2.34
C GLN A 23 4.03 -1.53 1.23
N TYR A 24 5.11 -0.84 1.60
CA TYR A 24 6.32 -0.70 0.83
C TYR A 24 7.50 -1.31 1.60
N GLU A 25 8.39 -1.98 0.89
CA GLU A 25 9.67 -2.46 1.42
C GLU A 25 10.80 -1.56 0.93
N GLY A 26 11.61 -1.11 1.87
CA GLY A 26 12.81 -0.32 1.64
C GLY A 26 13.92 -1.18 1.06
N VAL A 27 14.33 -0.83 -0.14
CA VAL A 27 15.50 -1.34 -0.85
C VAL A 27 16.49 -0.19 -1.06
N PRO A 28 17.78 -0.45 -1.31
CA PRO A 28 18.75 0.64 -1.50
C PRO A 28 18.31 1.63 -2.60
N GLY A 29 18.08 2.87 -2.20
CA GLY A 29 17.68 3.98 -3.08
C GLY A 29 16.18 4.15 -3.35
N HIS A 30 15.32 3.18 -3.00
CA HIS A 30 13.87 3.29 -3.26
C HIS A 30 13.01 2.40 -2.35
N LEU A 31 11.71 2.61 -2.42
CA LEU A 31 10.68 1.86 -1.71
C LEU A 31 9.84 1.12 -2.74
N LYS A 32 9.79 -0.21 -2.63
CA LYS A 32 9.04 -1.06 -3.55
C LYS A 32 7.69 -1.39 -2.94
N LYS A 33 6.60 -1.15 -3.67
CA LYS A 33 5.25 -1.55 -3.28
C LYS A 33 5.17 -3.08 -3.23
N VAL A 34 4.64 -3.63 -2.14
CA VAL A 34 4.63 -5.07 -1.89
C VAL A 34 3.23 -5.62 -1.87
N LYS A 35 2.37 -5.06 -1.02
CA LYS A 35 0.98 -5.53 -0.87
C LYS A 35 0.07 -4.45 -0.32
N MET A 36 -1.23 -4.59 -0.58
CA MET A 36 -2.25 -3.85 0.13
C MET A 36 -2.71 -4.64 1.36
N VAL A 37 -2.64 -4.03 2.55
CA VAL A 37 -3.14 -4.59 3.79
C VAL A 37 -4.63 -4.27 3.91
N CYS A 38 -5.45 -5.08 3.23
CA CYS A 38 -6.90 -5.01 3.32
C CYS A 38 -7.42 -5.93 4.41
N PRO A 39 -8.33 -5.50 5.31
CA PRO A 39 -9.03 -6.39 6.24
C PRO A 39 -9.97 -7.38 5.53
N CYS A 40 -10.27 -7.16 4.24
CA CYS A 40 -11.15 -8.00 3.43
C CYS A 40 -10.56 -9.39 3.11
N ILE A 41 -9.24 -9.53 3.10
CA ILE A 41 -8.55 -10.79 2.76
C ILE A 41 -7.43 -10.98 3.78
N LYS A 42 -7.39 -12.13 4.45
CA LYS A 42 -6.43 -12.45 5.52
C LYS A 42 -4.95 -12.29 5.11
N ASP A 43 -4.65 -12.39 3.82
CA ASP A 43 -3.29 -12.40 3.27
C ASP A 43 -2.94 -11.19 2.38
N GLY A 44 -3.87 -10.23 2.18
CA GLY A 44 -3.67 -9.06 1.31
C GLY A 44 -4.55 -9.03 0.07
N CYS A 45 -4.61 -7.88 -0.60
CA CYS A 45 -5.48 -7.64 -1.76
C CYS A 45 -4.64 -7.35 -3.01
N ASP A 46 -4.36 -8.39 -3.81
CA ASP A 46 -3.33 -8.29 -4.85
C ASP A 46 -3.83 -8.31 -6.31
N ALA A 47 -5.00 -8.89 -6.61
CA ALA A 47 -5.39 -9.12 -8.02
C ALA A 47 -6.28 -8.02 -8.63
N ASP A 48 -7.24 -7.46 -7.87
CA ASP A 48 -8.30 -6.61 -8.44
C ASP A 48 -8.59 -5.32 -7.68
N CYS A 49 -7.74 -4.94 -6.72
CA CYS A 49 -7.90 -3.66 -6.04
C CYS A 49 -7.44 -2.49 -6.93
N GLU A 50 -8.35 -1.57 -7.22
CA GLU A 50 -8.02 -0.35 -7.97
C GLU A 50 -7.03 0.54 -7.22
N VAL A 51 -7.15 0.60 -5.89
CA VAL A 51 -6.22 1.36 -5.04
C VAL A 51 -4.80 0.81 -5.19
N PHE A 52 -4.64 -0.52 -5.15
CA PHE A 52 -3.34 -1.13 -5.34
C PHE A 52 -2.79 -0.93 -6.77
N LYS A 53 -3.64 -1.00 -7.81
CA LYS A 53 -3.22 -0.81 -9.21
C LYS A 53 -2.79 0.63 -9.52
N ASN A 54 -3.46 1.63 -8.95
CA ASN A 54 -3.22 3.04 -9.27
C ASN A 54 -1.97 3.62 -8.61
N LEU A 55 -1.45 2.96 -7.57
CA LEU A 55 -0.26 3.44 -6.86
C LEU A 55 1.04 3.04 -7.55
N PRO A 56 2.07 3.89 -7.51
CA PRO A 56 3.35 3.59 -8.14
C PRO A 56 3.99 2.35 -7.50
N GLU A 57 4.56 1.48 -8.33
CA GLU A 57 5.28 0.29 -7.85
C GLU A 57 6.58 0.63 -7.11
N VAL A 58 7.17 1.79 -7.45
CA VAL A 58 8.42 2.28 -6.87
C VAL A 58 8.23 3.72 -6.44
N LYS A 59 8.60 4.02 -5.20
CA LYS A 59 8.69 5.36 -4.64
C LYS A 59 10.12 5.70 -4.27
N PRO A 60 10.56 6.96 -4.41
CA PRO A 60 11.89 7.33 -4.02
C PRO A 60 12.01 7.34 -2.48
N ALA A 61 13.19 7.03 -1.96
CA ALA A 61 13.39 6.89 -0.51
C ALA A 61 13.20 8.22 0.26
N ASP A 62 13.34 9.37 -0.40
CA ASP A 62 13.10 10.69 0.19
C ASP A 62 11.61 11.00 0.45
N GLN A 63 10.68 10.26 -0.15
CA GLN A 63 9.24 10.35 0.16
C GLN A 63 8.84 9.63 1.46
N GLU A 64 9.81 9.22 2.27
CA GLU A 64 9.62 8.57 3.58
C GLU A 64 8.71 9.33 4.54
N TRP A 65 8.62 10.66 4.46
CA TRP A 65 7.84 11.49 5.39
C TRP A 65 6.31 11.29 5.32
N HIS A 66 5.79 10.70 4.25
CA HIS A 66 4.39 10.30 4.13
C HIS A 66 4.10 8.89 4.65
N MET A 67 5.15 8.16 5.01
CA MET A 67 5.07 6.75 5.32
C MET A 67 5.23 6.50 6.80
N ARG A 68 4.46 5.52 7.29
CA ARG A 68 4.48 5.07 8.68
C ARG A 68 5.37 3.84 8.82
N ASP A 69 6.30 3.85 9.74
CA ASP A 69 7.06 2.66 10.12
C ASP A 69 6.18 1.64 10.85
N GLU A 70 6.48 0.35 10.66
CA GLU A 70 5.96 -0.71 11.53
C GLU A 70 6.64 -0.61 12.90
N ARG A 71 5.87 -0.59 13.99
CA ARG A 71 6.40 -0.64 15.36
C ARG A 71 6.44 -2.07 15.87
#